data_AF-A0A1J4V7C5-F1
#
_entry.id   AF-A0A1J4V7C5-F1
#
_cell.length_a   1.000
_cell.length_b   1.000
_cell.length_c   1.000
_cell.angle_alpha   90.00
_cell.angle_beta   90.00
_cell.angle_gamma   90.00
#
_symmetry.space_group_name_H-M   'P 1'
#
loop_
_entity.id
_entity.type
_entity.pdbx_description
1 polymer ?
#
loop_
_entity_poly.entity_id
_entity_poly.type
_entity_poly.pdbx_seq_one_letter_code
_entity_poly.pdbx_strand_id
1 'polypeptide(L)'
;MKAEIAVTGVCVLSSAGETLSVLCKQSIAENEIALQIDLQTYERELSAVNTGAHELYRIQKLLLVAFLKASKMAGVSSSNVLSEKIGVFLGNSYGLEGFKSEFFRLYKKSDPDLTSPTLFPFTTANALASWLAIQIEAKGPNLTFVSGCTSSSQAILAACDALVSNECEVAFVGGVNLVNHDFHDELSASGFRYESVGMLVLEKQYEKVSKKK
;
A
#
# COMPACT_ATOMS: atom_id res chain seq x y z
N MET A 1 -8.89 29.59 -7.44
CA MET A 1 -7.54 29.02 -7.52
C MET A 1 -7.65 27.60 -8.04
N LYS A 2 -6.96 27.26 -9.13
CA LYS A 2 -6.88 25.88 -9.60
C LYS A 2 -5.87 25.18 -8.69
N ALA A 3 -6.31 24.20 -7.91
CA ALA A 3 -5.40 23.40 -7.10
C ALA A 3 -4.64 22.45 -8.04
N GLU A 4 -3.31 22.53 -8.07
CA GLU A 4 -2.49 21.53 -8.74
C GLU A 4 -2.11 20.44 -7.74
N ILE A 5 -2.19 19.19 -8.18
CA ILE A 5 -1.78 18.04 -7.38
C ILE A 5 -0.47 17.53 -7.98
N ALA A 6 0.56 17.43 -7.15
CA ALA A 6 1.85 16.89 -7.54
C ALA A 6 2.03 15.48 -6.99
N VAL A 7 2.67 14.62 -7.79
CA VAL A 7 3.25 13.37 -7.30
C VAL A 7 4.66 13.70 -6.79
N THR A 8 4.86 13.70 -5.47
CA THR A 8 6.14 14.05 -4.85
C THR A 8 6.98 12.82 -4.52
N GLY A 9 6.33 11.65 -4.36
CA GLY A 9 7.01 10.38 -4.12
C GLY A 9 6.37 9.23 -4.88
N VAL A 10 7.18 8.26 -5.31
CA VAL A 10 6.73 7.03 -5.95
C VAL A 10 7.57 5.85 -5.47
N CYS A 11 6.91 4.72 -5.24
CA CYS A 11 7.54 3.45 -5.00
C CYS A 11 6.76 2.34 -5.70
N VAL A 12 7.48 1.42 -6.34
CA VAL A 12 6.92 0.17 -6.85
C VAL A 12 7.81 -0.96 -6.34
N LEU A 13 7.19 -1.93 -5.68
CA LEU A 13 7.79 -3.21 -5.34
C LEU A 13 7.12 -4.24 -6.22
N SER A 14 7.88 -4.97 -7.01
CA SER A 14 7.37 -6.03 -7.87
C SER A 14 8.39 -7.14 -7.95
N SER A 15 7.93 -8.36 -8.13
CA SER A 15 8.80 -9.51 -8.35
C SER A 15 9.60 -9.39 -9.66
N ALA A 16 9.18 -8.52 -10.58
CA ALA A 16 9.93 -8.14 -11.78
C ALA A 16 11.07 -7.13 -11.51
N GLY A 17 11.08 -6.48 -10.34
CA GLY A 17 12.00 -5.42 -9.96
C GLY A 17 11.30 -4.12 -9.56
N GLU A 18 12.08 -3.12 -9.13
CA GLU A 18 11.54 -1.93 -8.46
C GLU A 18 11.73 -0.62 -9.23
N THR A 19 12.62 -0.61 -10.23
CA THR A 19 12.90 0.59 -11.00
C THR A 19 12.10 0.60 -12.30
N LEU A 20 11.69 1.79 -12.75
CA LEU A 20 10.99 1.94 -14.01
C LEU A 20 11.79 1.33 -15.19
N SER A 21 13.11 1.49 -15.19
CA SER A 21 13.98 0.91 -16.23
C SER A 21 13.93 -0.62 -16.24
N VAL A 22 13.99 -1.26 -15.07
CA VAL A 22 13.89 -2.72 -14.95
C VAL A 22 12.49 -3.20 -15.36
N LEU A 23 11.45 -2.54 -14.86
CA LEU A 23 10.05 -2.87 -15.19
C LEU A 23 9.77 -2.74 -16.69
N CYS A 24 10.24 -1.66 -17.33
CA CYS A 24 10.11 -1.47 -18.78
C CYS A 24 10.84 -2.57 -19.56
N LYS A 25 12.06 -2.94 -19.15
CA LYS A 25 12.80 -4.03 -19.80
C LYS A 25 12.06 -5.36 -19.67
N GLN A 26 11.56 -5.67 -18.47
CA GLN A 26 10.80 -6.91 -18.22
C GLN A 26 9.48 -6.95 -18.99
N SER A 27 8.80 -5.81 -19.12
CA SER A 27 7.56 -5.68 -19.90
C SER A 27 7.73 -6.02 -21.39
N ILE A 28 8.94 -5.81 -21.93
CA ILE A 28 9.27 -6.09 -23.33
C ILE A 28 9.86 -7.49 -23.52
N ALA A 29 10.62 -7.98 -22.55
CA ALA A 29 11.46 -9.16 -22.71
C ALA A 29 10.73 -10.51 -22.55
N GLU A 30 9.46 -10.52 -22.12
CA GLU A 30 8.65 -11.74 -21.85
C GLU A 30 9.38 -12.82 -21.02
N ASN A 31 10.29 -12.41 -20.13
CA ASN A 31 11.04 -13.35 -19.30
C ASN A 31 10.18 -13.90 -18.16
N GLU A 32 10.48 -15.13 -17.73
CA GLU A 32 9.91 -15.69 -16.52
C GLU A 32 10.44 -14.90 -15.30
N ILE A 33 9.52 -14.24 -14.58
CA ILE A 33 9.82 -13.50 -13.35
C ILE A 33 9.35 -14.30 -12.14
N ALA A 34 9.99 -14.06 -10.99
CA ALA A 34 9.56 -14.66 -9.74
C ALA A 34 8.10 -14.32 -9.43
N LEU A 35 7.40 -15.20 -8.71
CA LEU A 35 6.02 -14.96 -8.30
C LEU A 35 5.95 -14.04 -7.08
N GLN A 36 6.94 -14.15 -6.20
CA GLN A 36 7.01 -13.42 -4.94
C GLN A 36 8.17 -12.43 -4.92
N ILE A 37 7.99 -11.31 -4.23
CA ILE A 37 9.01 -10.29 -3.99
C ILE A 37 10.00 -10.80 -2.92
N ASP A 38 11.31 -10.80 -3.16
CA ASP A 38 12.25 -11.18 -2.11
C ASP A 38 12.28 -10.14 -0.97
N LEU A 39 11.80 -10.52 0.22
CA LEU A 39 11.76 -9.64 1.39
C LEU A 39 13.15 -9.37 1.98
N GLN A 40 14.14 -10.25 1.75
CA GLN A 40 15.50 -10.05 2.26
C GLN A 40 16.13 -8.78 1.65
N THR A 41 15.70 -8.42 0.44
CA THR A 41 16.11 -7.18 -0.24
C THR A 41 15.82 -5.92 0.60
N TYR A 42 14.83 -5.96 1.50
CA TYR A 42 14.37 -4.80 2.27
C TYR A 42 14.59 -4.94 3.79
N GLU A 43 15.48 -5.83 4.22
CA GLU A 43 15.76 -6.05 5.63
C GLU A 43 16.25 -4.75 6.32
N ARG A 44 16.98 -3.91 5.59
CA ARG A 44 17.43 -2.61 6.09
C ARG A 44 16.27 -1.66 6.38
N GLU A 45 15.33 -1.52 5.45
CA GLU A 45 14.14 -0.69 5.62
C GLU A 45 13.29 -1.20 6.78
N LEU A 46 13.07 -2.51 6.87
CA LEU A 46 12.27 -3.12 7.93
C LEU A 46 12.93 -3.01 9.31
N SER A 47 14.26 -3.12 9.39
CA SER A 47 15.01 -2.99 10.65
C SER A 47 15.08 -1.55 11.15
N ALA A 48 14.92 -0.56 10.27
CA ALA A 48 14.97 0.86 10.63
C ALA A 48 13.70 1.34 11.35
N VAL A 49 12.62 0.56 11.34
CA VAL A 49 11.36 0.93 11.97
C VAL A 49 11.27 0.27 13.34
N ASN A 50 11.04 1.07 14.39
CA ASN A 50 10.78 0.57 15.75
C ASN A 50 9.32 0.07 15.91
N THR A 51 8.86 -0.66 14.90
CA THR A 51 7.66 -1.49 14.95
C THR A 51 8.17 -2.92 15.17
N GLY A 52 7.41 -3.81 15.81
CA GLY A 52 7.74 -5.23 15.89
C GLY A 52 7.72 -5.88 14.49
N ALA A 53 8.61 -5.46 13.58
CA ALA A 53 8.54 -5.71 12.16
C ALA A 53 8.66 -7.21 11.87
N HIS A 54 9.38 -7.96 12.71
CA HIS A 54 9.43 -9.41 12.66
C HIS A 54 8.06 -10.07 12.81
N GLU A 55 7.17 -9.49 13.63
CA GLU A 55 5.81 -9.98 13.91
C GLU A 55 4.78 -9.58 12.83
N LEU A 56 5.15 -8.68 11.91
CA LEU A 56 4.27 -8.26 10.84
C LEU A 56 4.09 -9.35 9.78
N TYR A 57 2.87 -9.44 9.25
CA TYR A 57 2.58 -10.25 8.09
C TYR A 57 3.32 -9.73 6.85
N ARG A 58 3.55 -10.63 5.87
CA ARG A 58 4.25 -10.31 4.61
C ARG A 58 3.67 -9.08 3.90
N ILE A 59 2.34 -8.98 3.86
CA ILE A 59 1.63 -7.88 3.21
C ILE A 59 1.86 -6.52 3.90
N GLN A 60 1.93 -6.54 5.23
CA GLN A 60 2.24 -5.35 6.03
C GLN A 60 3.69 -4.92 5.81
N LYS A 61 4.63 -5.88 5.80
CA LYS A 61 6.06 -5.61 5.53
C LYS A 61 6.25 -4.92 4.19
N LEU A 62 5.67 -5.47 3.11
CA LEU A 62 5.78 -4.88 1.77
C LEU A 62 5.10 -3.50 1.68
N LEU A 63 3.94 -3.34 2.31
CA LEU A 63 3.27 -2.04 2.38
C LEU A 63 4.10 -1.00 3.13
N LEU A 64 4.73 -1.38 4.25
CA LEU A 64 5.61 -0.51 5.03
C LEU A 64 6.84 -0.08 4.23
N VAL A 65 7.49 -1.01 3.53
CA VAL A 65 8.63 -0.69 2.66
C VAL A 65 8.21 0.29 1.56
N ALA A 66 7.06 0.05 0.93
CA ALA A 66 6.55 0.94 -0.11
C ALA A 66 6.31 2.36 0.44
N PHE A 67 5.70 2.45 1.61
CA PHE A 67 5.51 3.71 2.35
C PHE A 67 6.83 4.41 2.65
N LEU A 68 7.80 3.73 3.27
CA LEU A 68 9.08 4.33 3.65
C LEU A 68 9.82 4.89 2.43
N LYS A 69 9.88 4.13 1.34
CA LYS A 69 10.58 4.55 0.12
C LYS A 69 9.86 5.71 -0.58
N ALA A 70 8.53 5.66 -0.68
CA ALA A 70 7.74 6.75 -1.27
C ALA A 70 7.81 8.03 -0.43
N SER A 71 7.65 7.91 0.90
CA SER A 71 7.76 9.03 1.85
C SER A 71 9.14 9.67 1.80
N LYS A 72 10.21 8.85 1.75
CA LYS A 72 11.59 9.34 1.62
C LYS A 72 11.80 10.11 0.31
N MET A 73 11.24 9.64 -0.80
CA MET A 73 11.33 10.33 -2.08
C MET A 73 10.58 11.67 -2.06
N ALA A 74 9.42 11.73 -1.41
CA ALA A 74 8.64 12.95 -1.23
C ALA A 74 9.26 13.95 -0.23
N GLY A 75 10.16 13.49 0.65
CA GLY A 75 10.68 14.32 1.74
C GLY A 75 9.66 14.55 2.86
N VAL A 76 8.61 13.72 2.94
CA VAL A 76 7.60 13.78 4.00
C VAL A 76 8.20 13.22 5.30
N SER A 77 8.14 14.02 6.37
CA SER A 77 8.47 13.62 7.73
C SER A 77 7.34 13.97 8.68
N SER A 78 7.21 13.21 9.77
CA SER A 78 6.22 13.46 10.84
C SER A 78 6.38 14.83 11.51
N SER A 79 7.55 15.46 11.37
CA SER A 79 7.79 16.82 11.87
C SER A 79 7.19 17.92 10.99
N ASN A 80 6.90 17.64 9.72
CA ASN A 80 6.61 18.67 8.72
C ASN A 80 5.16 18.63 8.21
N VAL A 81 4.37 17.63 8.60
CA VAL A 81 2.96 17.47 8.20
C VAL A 81 2.12 17.09 9.42
N LEU A 82 1.02 17.80 9.65
CA LEU A 82 0.09 17.49 10.73
C LEU A 82 -0.64 16.17 10.45
N SER A 83 -0.77 15.32 11.47
CA SER A 83 -1.45 14.02 11.38
C SER A 83 -2.85 14.08 10.75
N GLU A 84 -3.61 15.13 11.08
CA GLU A 84 -4.98 15.42 10.62
C GLU A 84 -5.05 15.76 9.14
N LYS A 85 -3.90 16.04 8.51
CA LYS A 85 -3.78 16.39 7.09
C LYS A 85 -3.17 15.28 6.26
N ILE A 86 -2.93 14.10 6.83
CA ILE A 86 -2.44 12.91 6.14
C ILE A 86 -3.61 11.98 5.86
N GLY A 87 -3.91 11.74 4.59
CA GLY A 87 -4.88 10.74 4.15
C GLY A 87 -4.22 9.46 3.64
N VAL A 88 -4.92 8.34 3.74
CA VAL A 88 -4.49 7.01 3.27
C VAL A 88 -5.58 6.41 2.37
N PHE A 89 -5.22 6.11 1.12
CA PHE A 89 -6.15 5.61 0.11
C PHE A 89 -5.54 4.38 -0.57
N LEU A 90 -6.00 3.18 -0.22
CA LEU A 90 -5.44 1.95 -0.77
C LEU A 90 -6.45 1.17 -1.62
N GLY A 91 -5.99 0.62 -2.72
CA GLY A 91 -6.70 -0.40 -3.48
C GLY A 91 -6.21 -1.80 -3.10
N ASN A 92 -7.11 -2.69 -2.72
CA ASN A 92 -6.82 -4.12 -2.65
C ASN A 92 -8.08 -4.90 -3.00
N SER A 93 -7.90 -6.03 -3.70
CA SER A 93 -9.03 -6.88 -4.11
C SER A 93 -8.89 -8.30 -3.59
N TYR A 94 -7.68 -8.87 -3.69
CA TYR A 94 -7.43 -10.27 -3.33
C TYR A 94 -6.33 -10.48 -2.28
N GLY A 95 -5.50 -9.46 -2.02
CA GLY A 95 -4.31 -9.61 -1.16
C GLY A 95 -4.60 -10.03 0.29
N LEU A 96 -5.86 -9.93 0.74
CA LEU A 96 -6.28 -10.31 2.10
C LEU A 96 -7.12 -11.59 2.16
N GLU A 97 -7.49 -12.20 1.04
CA GLU A 97 -8.41 -13.36 1.03
C GLU A 97 -7.81 -14.56 1.78
N GLY A 98 -6.47 -14.70 1.77
CA GLY A 98 -5.77 -15.70 2.57
C GLY A 98 -6.01 -15.60 4.06
N PHE A 99 -6.03 -14.38 4.62
CA PHE A 99 -6.29 -14.18 6.05
C PHE A 99 -7.72 -14.60 6.41
N LYS A 100 -8.67 -14.28 5.54
CA LYS A 100 -10.08 -14.67 5.70
C LYS A 100 -10.26 -16.18 5.66
N SER A 101 -9.64 -16.87 4.69
CA SER A 101 -9.65 -18.33 4.60
C SER A 101 -9.05 -18.98 5.85
N GLU A 102 -7.86 -18.53 6.25
CA GLU A 102 -7.16 -19.04 7.42
C GLU A 102 -7.98 -18.82 8.70
N PHE A 103 -8.56 -17.63 8.87
CA PHE A 103 -9.41 -17.33 10.01
C PHE A 103 -10.61 -18.28 10.08
N PHE A 104 -11.34 -18.47 8.99
CA PHE A 104 -12.48 -19.39 8.97
C PHE A 104 -12.08 -20.85 9.16
N ARG A 105 -10.91 -21.25 8.66
CA ARG A 105 -10.36 -22.60 8.87
C ARG A 105 -10.09 -22.87 10.34
N LEU A 106 -9.47 -21.93 11.04
CA LEU A 106 -9.18 -22.02 12.48
C LEU A 106 -10.46 -21.93 13.31
N TYR A 107 -11.35 -20.98 12.98
CA TYR A 107 -12.64 -20.82 13.64
C TYR A 107 -13.49 -22.09 13.58
N LYS A 108 -13.57 -22.76 12.42
CA LYS A 108 -14.32 -24.02 12.26
C LYS A 108 -13.77 -25.17 13.11
N LYS A 109 -12.48 -25.17 13.44
CA LYS A 109 -11.88 -26.18 14.32
C LYS A 109 -12.29 -26.02 15.80
N SER A 110 -13.04 -24.96 16.14
CA SER A 110 -13.56 -24.69 17.50
C SER A 110 -12.49 -24.65 18.59
N ASP A 111 -11.27 -24.23 18.24
CA ASP A 111 -10.17 -24.04 19.18
C ASP A 111 -9.85 -22.54 19.29
N PRO A 112 -10.36 -21.86 20.35
CA PRO A 112 -10.15 -20.44 20.57
C PRO A 112 -8.69 -20.04 20.69
N ASP A 113 -7.83 -20.96 21.17
CA ASP A 113 -6.40 -20.71 21.37
C ASP A 113 -5.63 -20.70 20.04
N LEU A 114 -6.21 -21.28 18.98
CA LEU A 114 -5.60 -21.26 17.64
C LEU A 114 -5.91 -19.96 16.88
N THR A 115 -6.95 -19.21 17.24
CA THR A 115 -7.30 -17.97 16.54
C THR A 115 -6.54 -16.79 17.12
N SER A 116 -5.48 -16.35 16.44
CA SER A 116 -4.81 -15.10 16.81
C SER A 116 -5.80 -13.92 16.76
N PRO A 117 -5.92 -13.12 17.83
CA PRO A 117 -6.71 -11.89 17.80
C PRO A 117 -6.26 -10.91 16.70
N THR A 118 -5.00 -11.00 16.27
CA THR A 118 -4.45 -10.16 15.20
C THR A 118 -4.86 -10.61 13.80
N LEU A 119 -5.37 -11.84 13.64
CA LEU A 119 -5.78 -12.38 12.34
C LEU A 119 -7.13 -11.80 11.88
N PHE A 120 -8.09 -11.67 12.81
CA PHE A 120 -9.44 -11.23 12.49
C PHE A 120 -9.50 -9.85 11.79
N PRO A 121 -8.78 -8.80 12.26
CA PRO A 121 -8.78 -7.52 11.56
C PRO A 121 -8.34 -7.61 10.10
N PHE A 122 -7.45 -8.53 9.75
CA PHE A 122 -6.98 -8.72 8.37
C PHE A 122 -7.93 -9.52 7.48
N THR A 123 -9.08 -9.95 8.00
CA THR A 123 -10.15 -10.57 7.20
C THR A 123 -11.02 -9.54 6.48
N THR A 124 -10.92 -8.25 6.85
CA THR A 124 -11.70 -7.17 6.25
C THR A 124 -10.85 -6.40 5.22
N ALA A 125 -11.48 -5.92 4.15
CA ALA A 125 -10.75 -5.28 3.06
C ALA A 125 -9.98 -4.02 3.50
N ASN A 126 -10.53 -3.25 4.45
CA ASN A 126 -9.93 -2.00 4.93
C ASN A 126 -8.68 -2.17 5.82
N ALA A 127 -8.34 -3.41 6.21
CA ALA A 127 -7.32 -3.69 7.21
C ALA A 127 -5.98 -3.01 6.92
N LEU A 128 -5.54 -3.03 5.67
CA LEU A 128 -4.25 -2.47 5.27
C LEU A 128 -4.19 -0.94 5.39
N ALA A 129 -5.24 -0.25 4.93
CA ALA A 129 -5.29 1.21 5.00
C ALA A 129 -5.44 1.67 6.46
N SER A 130 -6.26 0.97 7.24
CA SER A 130 -6.40 1.21 8.68
C SER A 130 -5.09 0.96 9.43
N TRP A 131 -4.43 -0.16 9.16
CA TRP A 131 -3.15 -0.48 9.76
C TRP A 131 -2.08 0.55 9.42
N LEU A 132 -1.92 0.92 8.15
CA LEU A 132 -0.94 1.92 7.75
C LEU A 132 -1.21 3.27 8.41
N ALA A 133 -2.46 3.73 8.44
CA ALA A 133 -2.82 4.98 9.10
C ALA A 133 -2.49 4.97 10.59
N ILE A 134 -2.72 3.85 11.30
CA ILE A 134 -2.31 3.69 12.69
C ILE A 134 -0.79 3.80 12.82
N GLN A 135 -0.02 3.12 11.94
CA GLN A 135 1.45 3.12 12.01
C GLN A 135 2.07 4.50 11.78
N ILE A 136 1.44 5.34 10.96
CA ILE A 136 1.94 6.67 10.60
C ILE A 136 1.19 7.79 11.32
N GLU A 137 0.32 7.42 12.28
CA GLU A 137 -0.57 8.32 13.02
C GLU A 137 -1.41 9.24 12.12
N ALA A 138 -1.80 8.78 10.92
CA ALA A 138 -2.65 9.54 10.01
C ALA A 138 -4.08 9.62 10.55
N LYS A 139 -4.62 10.84 10.61
CA LYS A 139 -5.98 11.16 11.08
C LYS A 139 -6.86 11.82 10.01
N GLY A 140 -6.36 11.97 8.79
CA GLY A 140 -7.16 12.38 7.64
C GLY A 140 -8.00 11.22 7.08
N PRO A 141 -8.56 11.38 5.86
CA PRO A 141 -9.38 10.34 5.23
C PRO A 141 -8.65 9.00 5.11
N ASN A 142 -9.31 7.91 5.48
CA ASN A 142 -8.79 6.55 5.41
C ASN A 142 -9.78 5.66 4.66
N LEU A 143 -9.47 5.36 3.40
CA LEU A 143 -10.38 4.65 2.51
C LEU A 143 -9.70 3.45 1.84
N THR A 144 -10.50 2.42 1.60
CA THR A 144 -10.09 1.25 0.83
C THR A 144 -11.07 0.97 -0.30
N PHE A 145 -10.52 0.71 -1.48
CA PHE A 145 -11.28 0.45 -2.70
C PHE A 145 -11.11 -1.00 -3.13
N VAL A 146 -12.24 -1.65 -3.43
CA VAL A 146 -12.34 -3.07 -3.77
C VAL A 146 -13.21 -3.21 -5.02
N SER A 147 -12.62 -2.93 -6.18
CA SER A 147 -13.26 -3.00 -7.50
C SER A 147 -12.46 -3.83 -8.52
N GLY A 148 -11.68 -4.80 -8.04
CA GLY A 148 -10.85 -5.64 -8.91
C GLY A 148 -9.61 -4.89 -9.41
N CYS A 149 -9.35 -4.90 -10.72
CA CYS A 149 -8.15 -4.30 -11.32
C CYS A 149 -8.16 -2.76 -11.29
N THR A 150 -9.31 -2.13 -11.04
CA THR A 150 -9.45 -0.66 -11.00
C THR A 150 -9.32 -0.07 -9.59
N SER A 151 -9.11 -0.91 -8.57
CA SER A 151 -9.09 -0.47 -7.17
C SER A 151 -8.08 0.64 -6.90
N SER A 152 -6.84 0.52 -7.40
CA SER A 152 -5.80 1.54 -7.21
C SER A 152 -6.10 2.83 -7.96
N SER A 153 -6.69 2.77 -9.15
CA SER A 153 -7.11 3.95 -9.91
C SER A 153 -8.22 4.72 -9.19
N GLN A 154 -9.18 4.02 -8.59
CA GLN A 154 -10.22 4.64 -7.76
C GLN A 154 -9.63 5.29 -6.50
N ALA A 155 -8.64 4.65 -5.88
CA ALA A 155 -7.92 5.23 -4.75
C ALA A 155 -7.21 6.55 -5.12
N ILE A 156 -6.59 6.61 -6.30
CA ILE A 156 -5.98 7.84 -6.83
C ILE A 156 -7.02 8.93 -7.05
N LEU A 157 -8.14 8.60 -7.69
CA LEU A 157 -9.20 9.59 -7.93
C LEU A 157 -9.73 10.17 -6.61
N ALA A 158 -10.06 9.31 -5.64
CA ALA A 158 -10.58 9.75 -4.34
C ALA A 158 -9.56 10.57 -3.53
N ALA A 159 -8.27 10.22 -3.60
CA ALA A 159 -7.22 11.01 -2.98
C ALA A 159 -7.09 12.40 -3.59
N CYS A 160 -7.19 12.49 -4.93
CA CYS A 160 -7.21 13.78 -5.60
C CYS A 160 -8.40 14.63 -5.14
N ASP A 161 -9.60 14.06 -5.06
CA ASP A 161 -10.80 14.75 -4.60
C ASP A 161 -10.65 15.26 -3.15
N ALA A 162 -10.07 14.45 -2.26
CA ALA A 162 -9.78 14.83 -0.88
C ALA A 162 -8.77 15.98 -0.78
N LEU A 163 -7.72 15.96 -1.61
CA LEU A 163 -6.74 17.06 -1.69
C LEU A 163 -7.36 18.35 -2.24
N VAL A 164 -8.17 18.26 -3.30
CA VAL A 164 -8.87 19.43 -3.86
C VAL A 164 -9.80 20.05 -2.82
N SER A 165 -10.52 19.21 -2.09
CA SER A 165 -11.49 19.60 -1.04
C SER A 165 -10.84 20.04 0.28
N ASN A 166 -9.51 19.94 0.41
CA ASN A 166 -8.74 20.24 1.62
C ASN A 166 -9.05 19.33 2.82
N GLU A 167 -9.58 18.13 2.57
CA GLU A 167 -9.76 17.10 3.60
C GLU A 167 -8.40 16.54 4.05
N CYS A 168 -7.41 16.53 3.16
CA CYS A 168 -6.00 16.31 3.47
C CYS A 168 -5.10 17.26 2.67
N GLU A 169 -3.82 17.32 3.04
CA GLU A 169 -2.76 18.06 2.32
C GLU A 169 -1.72 17.11 1.71
N VAL A 170 -1.57 15.94 2.32
CA VAL A 170 -0.74 14.83 1.83
C VAL A 170 -1.61 13.58 1.78
N ALA A 171 -1.56 12.85 0.67
CA ALA A 171 -2.23 11.58 0.52
C ALA A 171 -1.23 10.48 0.15
N PHE A 172 -1.18 9.42 0.98
CA PHE A 172 -0.53 8.17 0.64
C PHE A 172 -1.52 7.30 -0.14
N VAL A 173 -1.21 7.02 -1.39
CA VAL A 173 -2.13 6.36 -2.31
C VAL A 173 -1.46 5.15 -2.93
N GLY A 174 -2.13 4.02 -3.01
CA GLY A 174 -1.47 2.84 -3.56
C GLY A 174 -2.36 1.65 -3.82
N GLY A 175 -1.71 0.56 -4.20
CA GLY A 175 -2.33 -0.75 -4.36
C GLY A 175 -1.43 -1.86 -3.87
N VAL A 176 -2.02 -2.90 -3.29
CA VAL A 176 -1.30 -4.07 -2.77
C VAL A 176 -1.94 -5.33 -3.32
N ASN A 177 -1.14 -6.16 -3.98
CA ASN A 177 -1.53 -7.47 -4.45
C ASN A 177 -0.51 -8.50 -3.98
N LEU A 178 -0.96 -9.47 -3.17
CA LEU A 178 -0.18 -10.67 -2.87
C LEU A 178 -0.90 -11.91 -3.37
N VAL A 179 -0.13 -12.91 -3.77
CA VAL A 179 -0.63 -14.24 -4.10
C VAL A 179 -0.27 -15.16 -2.95
N ASN A 180 -1.26 -15.54 -2.14
CA ASN A 180 -1.06 -16.45 -1.01
C ASN A 180 -1.19 -17.92 -1.43
N HIS A 181 -0.69 -18.83 -0.60
CA HIS A 181 -0.58 -20.26 -0.91
C HIS A 181 -1.93 -20.97 -1.10
N ASP A 182 -3.00 -20.54 -0.42
CA ASP A 182 -4.28 -21.29 -0.42
C ASP A 182 -5.10 -21.09 -1.72
N PHE A 183 -4.94 -19.93 -2.37
CA PHE A 183 -5.59 -19.62 -3.64
C PHE A 183 -4.59 -19.48 -4.79
N HIS A 184 -3.32 -19.83 -4.54
CA HIS A 184 -2.22 -19.62 -5.48
C HIS A 184 -2.55 -20.21 -6.85
N ASP A 185 -3.01 -21.46 -6.91
CA ASP A 185 -3.17 -22.17 -8.17
C ASP A 185 -4.37 -21.64 -8.98
N GLU A 186 -5.48 -21.32 -8.32
CA GLU A 186 -6.71 -20.80 -8.95
C GLU A 186 -6.55 -19.35 -9.42
N LEU A 187 -5.94 -18.49 -8.58
CA LEU A 187 -5.60 -17.11 -8.92
C LEU A 187 -4.52 -17.08 -10.02
N SER A 188 -3.52 -17.95 -9.95
CA SER A 188 -2.48 -18.06 -10.98
C SER A 188 -3.02 -18.56 -12.31
N ALA A 189 -3.96 -19.52 -12.30
CA ALA A 189 -4.66 -19.95 -13.51
C ALA A 189 -5.47 -18.80 -14.15
N SER A 190 -5.96 -17.88 -13.32
CA SER A 190 -6.68 -16.67 -13.73
C SER A 190 -5.76 -15.48 -14.06
N GLY A 191 -4.44 -15.67 -14.03
CA GLY A 191 -3.44 -14.63 -14.38
C GLY A 191 -2.94 -13.77 -13.22
N PHE A 192 -3.45 -13.95 -11.99
CA PHE A 192 -3.01 -13.23 -10.79
C PHE A 192 -1.82 -13.94 -10.14
N ARG A 193 -0.64 -13.80 -10.75
CA ARG A 193 0.55 -14.59 -10.41
C ARG A 193 1.60 -13.84 -9.58
N TYR A 194 1.62 -12.52 -9.69
CA TYR A 194 2.73 -11.72 -9.20
C TYR A 194 2.36 -10.86 -8.00
N GLU A 195 3.23 -10.88 -7.00
CA GLU A 195 3.17 -9.91 -5.93
C GLU A 195 3.61 -8.54 -6.44
N SER A 196 2.82 -7.52 -6.08
CA SER A 196 3.18 -6.14 -6.36
C SER A 196 2.59 -5.20 -5.32
N VAL A 197 3.35 -4.14 -5.04
CA VAL A 197 2.91 -3.01 -4.22
C VAL A 197 3.30 -1.73 -4.94
N GLY A 198 2.33 -0.86 -5.16
CA GLY A 198 2.56 0.49 -5.67
C GLY A 198 2.15 1.51 -4.63
N MET A 199 2.96 2.56 -4.45
CA MET A 199 2.61 3.69 -3.60
C MET A 199 3.05 5.02 -4.22
N LEU A 200 2.17 6.01 -4.14
CA LEU A 200 2.37 7.40 -4.50
C LEU A 200 2.18 8.27 -3.26
N VAL A 201 2.93 9.36 -3.21
CA VAL A 201 2.66 10.48 -2.31
C VAL A 201 2.13 11.61 -3.18
N LEU A 202 0.88 12.02 -2.92
CA LEU A 202 0.22 13.12 -3.60
C LEU A 202 0.13 14.32 -2.66
N GLU A 203 0.51 15.49 -3.15
CA GLU A 203 0.48 16.73 -2.38
C GLU A 203 -0.18 17.85 -3.18
N LYS A 204 -0.90 18.72 -2.48
CA LYS A 204 -1.47 19.93 -3.06
C LYS A 204 -0.40 21.01 -3.20
N GLN A 205 -0.14 21.46 -4.42
CA GLN A 205 0.74 22.59 -4.67
C GLN A 205 -0.04 23.90 -4.62
N TYR A 206 0.46 24.86 -3.85
CA TYR A 206 -0.03 26.23 -3.86
C TYR A 206 0.88 27.06 -4.75
N GLU A 207 0.35 27.63 -5.84
CA GLU A 207 1.09 28.63 -6.61
C GLU A 207 1.53 29.75 -5.66
N LYS A 208 2.84 29.97 -5.54
CA LYS A 208 3.35 31.20 -4.95
C LYS A 208 2.90 32.33 -5.86
N VAL A 209 1.90 33.10 -5.43
CA VAL A 209 1.55 34.37 -6.09
C VAL A 209 2.83 35.22 -6.06
N SER A 210 3.52 35.26 -7.20
CA SER A 210 4.65 36.15 -7.40
C SER A 210 4.09 37.56 -7.25
N LYS A 211 4.37 38.19 -6.11
CA LYS A 211 4.18 39.63 -5.94
C LYS A 211 5.14 40.28 -6.94
N LYS A 212 4.66 40.53 -8.16
CA LYS A 212 5.28 41.50 -9.06
C LYS A 212 5.33 42.82 -8.29
N LYS A 213 6.53 43.20 -7.85
CA LYS A 213 6.85 44.57 -7.46
C LYS A 213 6.97 45.42 -8.72
#